data_AF-A0AA97NXB5-F1
#
_entry.id   AF-A0AA97NXB5-F1
#
_cell.length_a   1.000
_cell.length_b   1.000
_cell.length_c   1.000
_cell.angle_alpha   90.00
_cell.angle_beta   90.00
_cell.angle_gamma   90.00
#
_symmetry.space_group_name_H-M   'P 1'
#
loop_
_entity.id
_entity.type
_entity.pdbx_description
1 polymer ?
#
loop_
_entity_poly.entity_id
_entity_poly.type
_entity_poly.pdbx_seq_one_letter_code
_entity_poly.pdbx_strand_id
1 'polypeptide(L)'
;MRQAALAGTGPALLRSNDALAEPLKIPGLQYREVRITGRAFERHLLRQLTWLSWFKVIFLFILGFRIEAVAILGREVMNPRGLSGLAVDTLDNSGAEVAEALRCLVEPGGLPVLVHCTQGKDRTGIIVILVLMILGVPLAAIEHDYRLSDEGLASEKEQRIAEIHEIGLTEEWAVVAPNMIPAVAGHLDSRYGGLESYLDRIGFSDDERARLRELLAY
;
A
#
# COMPACT_ATOMS: atom_id res chain seq x y z
N MET A 1 -40.69 -1.72 -22.51
CA MET A 1 -40.03 -0.85 -23.52
C MET A 1 -38.57 -0.72 -23.13
N ARG A 2 -37.68 -1.13 -24.02
CA ARG A 2 -36.22 -1.07 -23.87
C ARG A 2 -35.75 0.39 -23.83
N GLN A 3 -34.94 0.76 -22.84
CA GLN A 3 -34.03 1.91 -22.96
C GLN A 3 -32.62 1.36 -23.16
N ALA A 4 -32.06 1.68 -24.30
CA ALA A 4 -30.76 1.25 -24.76
C ALA A 4 -29.65 1.97 -23.98
N ALA A 5 -28.69 1.20 -23.48
CA ALA A 5 -27.40 1.71 -23.06
C ALA A 5 -26.66 2.22 -24.30
N LEU A 6 -26.44 3.52 -24.37
CA LEU A 6 -25.50 4.11 -25.31
C LEU A 6 -24.09 3.85 -24.77
N ALA A 7 -23.44 2.82 -25.31
CA ALA A 7 -22.01 2.60 -25.15
C ALA A 7 -21.27 3.79 -25.76
N GLY A 8 -20.70 4.65 -24.90
CA GLY A 8 -19.90 5.79 -25.31
C GLY A 8 -18.56 5.34 -25.88
N THR A 9 -18.44 5.37 -27.20
CA THR A 9 -17.17 5.31 -27.95
C THR A 9 -16.45 6.65 -27.84
N GLY A 10 -15.73 6.86 -26.73
CA GLY A 10 -14.81 7.97 -26.53
C GLY A 10 -13.37 7.47 -26.33
N PRO A 11 -12.34 8.22 -26.73
CA PRO A 11 -10.94 7.82 -26.53
C PRO A 11 -10.64 7.60 -25.04
N ALA A 12 -9.90 6.54 -24.71
CA ALA A 12 -9.59 6.10 -23.34
C ALA A 12 -9.04 7.21 -22.42
N LEU A 13 -8.41 8.23 -23.00
CA LEU A 13 -7.95 9.44 -22.34
C LEU A 13 -9.03 10.20 -21.54
N LEU A 14 -10.31 10.11 -21.92
CA LEU A 14 -11.41 10.76 -21.17
C LEU A 14 -11.86 9.97 -19.93
N ARG A 15 -11.51 8.68 -19.81
CA ARG A 15 -11.69 7.89 -18.57
C ARG A 15 -10.58 8.12 -17.55
N SER A 16 -9.48 8.78 -17.93
CA SER A 16 -8.35 9.07 -17.03
C SER A 16 -8.68 10.05 -15.88
N ASN A 17 -9.90 10.62 -15.86
CA ASN A 17 -10.41 11.40 -14.73
C ASN A 17 -11.23 10.57 -13.73
N ASP A 18 -11.56 9.30 -14.01
CA ASP A 18 -12.20 8.42 -13.01
C ASP A 18 -11.19 8.02 -11.91
N ALA A 19 -9.88 8.11 -12.19
CA ALA A 19 -8.82 8.04 -11.18
C ALA A 19 -8.82 9.25 -10.21
N LEU A 20 -9.60 10.30 -10.52
CA LEU A 20 -9.90 11.45 -9.67
C LEU A 20 -11.34 11.43 -9.13
N ALA A 21 -12.13 10.38 -9.39
CA ALA A 21 -13.42 10.23 -8.73
C ALA A 21 -13.16 10.22 -7.22
N GLU A 22 -13.77 11.15 -6.48
CA GLU A 22 -13.65 11.16 -5.02
C GLU A 22 -13.95 9.74 -4.52
N PRO A 23 -13.09 9.18 -3.65
CA PRO A 23 -13.27 7.81 -3.19
C PRO A 23 -14.69 7.67 -2.64
N LEU A 24 -15.42 6.67 -3.12
CA LEU A 24 -16.78 6.37 -2.68
C LEU A 24 -16.85 6.36 -1.15
N LYS A 25 -17.41 7.42 -0.56
CA LYS A 25 -17.57 7.53 0.89
C LYS A 25 -18.83 6.80 1.31
N ILE A 26 -18.67 5.81 2.17
CA ILE A 26 -19.76 5.06 2.80
C ILE A 26 -20.39 5.98 3.86
N PRO A 27 -21.68 6.33 3.74
CA PRO A 27 -22.34 7.18 4.72
C PRO A 27 -22.29 6.58 6.11
N GLY A 28 -22.00 7.41 7.12
CA GLY A 28 -21.95 6.99 8.53
C GLY A 28 -20.59 6.49 9.01
N LEU A 29 -19.59 6.35 8.13
CA LEU A 29 -18.21 6.06 8.55
C LEU A 29 -17.44 7.34 8.88
N GLN A 30 -16.60 7.25 9.91
CA GLN A 30 -15.56 8.25 10.18
C GLN A 30 -14.30 7.86 9.40
N TYR A 31 -13.78 8.80 8.62
CA TYR A 31 -12.60 8.57 7.79
C TYR A 31 -11.35 9.14 8.47
N ARG A 32 -10.30 8.32 8.56
CA ARG A 32 -8.93 8.72 8.92
C ARG A 32 -8.03 8.44 7.73
N GLU A 33 -7.48 9.49 7.13
CA GLU A 33 -6.62 9.37 5.96
C GLU A 33 -5.14 9.36 6.39
N VAL A 34 -4.53 8.18 6.34
CA VAL A 34 -3.11 8.02 6.65
C VAL A 34 -2.32 7.75 5.37
N ARG A 35 -1.41 8.66 5.02
CA ARG A 35 -0.64 8.57 3.77
C ARG A 35 0.60 7.69 3.95
N ILE A 36 0.41 6.37 4.07
CA ILE A 36 1.49 5.38 4.23
C ILE A 36 2.63 5.56 3.23
N THR A 37 2.33 5.91 1.98
CA THR A 37 3.34 6.26 0.97
C THR A 37 3.46 7.79 0.88
N GLY A 38 3.96 8.38 1.97
CA GLY A 38 4.08 9.81 2.16
C GLY A 38 5.31 10.43 1.50
N ARG A 39 5.57 11.70 1.81
CA ARG A 39 6.69 12.47 1.21
C ARG A 39 8.07 11.86 1.52
N ALA A 40 8.23 11.19 2.66
CA ALA A 40 9.49 10.53 3.00
C ALA A 40 9.75 9.35 2.06
N PHE A 41 8.76 8.48 1.88
CA PHE A 41 8.77 7.38 0.93
C PHE A 41 8.94 7.84 -0.53
N GLU A 42 8.20 8.86 -0.97
CA GLU A 42 8.34 9.40 -2.33
C GLU A 42 9.76 9.92 -2.60
N ARG A 43 10.34 10.66 -1.63
CA ARG A 43 11.74 11.10 -1.71
C ARG A 43 12.71 9.92 -1.69
N HIS A 44 12.41 8.86 -0.95
CA HIS A 44 13.20 7.64 -0.99
C HIS A 44 13.23 7.09 -2.41
N LEU A 45 12.07 6.84 -3.04
CA LEU A 45 12.00 6.30 -4.40
C LEU A 45 12.72 7.19 -5.43
N LEU A 46 12.53 8.51 -5.36
CA LEU A 46 13.19 9.44 -6.28
C LEU A 46 14.72 9.44 -6.17
N ARG A 47 15.28 9.16 -4.98
CA ARG A 47 16.73 9.08 -4.76
C ARG A 47 17.36 7.81 -5.33
N GLN A 48 16.55 6.83 -5.70
CA GLN A 48 17.01 5.56 -6.27
C GLN A 48 17.17 5.63 -7.79
N LEU A 49 16.64 6.68 -8.41
CA LEU A 49 16.83 6.95 -9.82
C LEU A 49 18.29 7.31 -10.11
N THR A 50 18.76 6.92 -11.29
CA THR A 50 20.01 7.49 -11.81
C THR A 50 19.85 9.00 -11.99
N TRP A 51 20.97 9.73 -11.97
CA TRP A 51 20.96 11.17 -12.23
C TRP A 51 20.21 11.51 -13.53
N LEU A 52 20.48 10.79 -14.63
CA LEU A 52 19.79 11.02 -15.91
C LEU A 52 18.28 10.83 -15.83
N SER A 53 17.84 9.74 -15.20
CA SER A 53 16.42 9.43 -15.04
C SER A 53 15.71 10.43 -14.14
N TRP A 54 16.40 10.93 -13.10
CA TRP A 54 15.89 11.98 -12.23
C TRP A 54 15.61 13.29 -13.00
N PHE A 55 16.55 13.74 -13.84
CA PHE A 55 16.32 14.91 -14.71
C PHE A 55 15.16 14.67 -15.68
N LYS A 56 15.09 13.47 -16.26
CA LYS A 56 14.01 13.10 -17.18
C LYS A 56 12.65 13.14 -16.49
N VAL A 57 12.54 12.60 -15.26
CA VAL A 57 11.30 12.65 -14.46
C VAL A 57 10.89 14.10 -14.21
N ILE A 58 11.80 14.96 -13.76
CA ILE A 58 11.49 16.38 -13.51
C ILE A 58 11.03 17.08 -14.79
N PHE A 59 11.74 16.87 -15.89
CA PHE A 59 11.40 17.45 -17.18
C PHE A 59 10.00 17.04 -17.64
N LEU A 60 9.66 15.75 -17.52
CA LEU A 60 8.33 15.23 -17.86
C LEU A 60 7.24 15.83 -16.95
N PHE A 61 7.50 15.97 -15.65
CA PHE A 61 6.56 16.62 -14.72
C PHE A 61 6.32 18.09 -15.08
N ILE A 62 7.36 18.84 -15.46
CA ILE A 62 7.25 20.25 -15.90
C ILE A 62 6.39 20.36 -17.16
N LEU A 63 6.53 19.42 -18.09
CA LEU A 63 5.76 19.39 -19.33
C LEU A 63 4.36 18.78 -19.19
N GLY A 64 3.98 18.30 -18.00
CA GLY A 64 2.67 17.70 -17.73
C GLY A 64 2.54 16.22 -18.07
N PHE A 65 3.61 15.56 -18.50
CA PHE A 65 3.67 14.13 -18.84
C PHE A 65 3.83 13.26 -17.58
N ARG A 66 2.81 13.26 -16.71
CA ARG A 66 2.86 12.63 -15.39
C ARG A 66 2.93 11.10 -15.47
N ILE A 67 2.17 10.47 -16.38
CA ILE A 67 2.15 9.01 -16.51
C ILE A 67 3.52 8.50 -16.97
N GLU A 68 4.14 9.19 -17.93
CA GLU A 68 5.47 8.86 -18.43
C GLU A 68 6.54 9.02 -17.35
N ALA A 69 6.42 10.06 -16.51
CA ALA A 69 7.31 10.27 -15.38
C ALA A 69 7.17 9.17 -14.32
N VAL A 70 5.93 8.80 -13.97
CA VAL A 70 5.65 7.68 -13.05
C VAL A 70 6.13 6.36 -13.63
N ALA A 71 5.98 6.14 -14.95
CA ALA A 71 6.43 4.93 -15.60
C ALA A 71 7.96 4.75 -15.58
N ILE A 72 8.74 5.82 -15.45
CA ILE A 72 10.18 5.72 -15.19
C ILE A 72 10.43 5.17 -13.79
N LEU A 73 9.76 5.70 -12.76
CA LEU A 73 9.83 5.16 -11.40
C LEU A 73 9.38 3.70 -11.37
N GLY A 74 8.29 3.36 -12.06
CA GLY A 74 7.79 1.99 -12.20
C GLY A 74 8.85 1.05 -12.73
N ARG A 75 9.46 1.38 -13.87
CA ARG A 75 10.45 0.53 -14.53
C ARG A 75 11.80 0.45 -13.81
N GLU A 76 12.32 1.58 -13.34
CA GLU A 76 13.71 1.66 -12.86
C GLU A 76 13.85 1.47 -11.35
N VAL A 77 12.79 1.75 -10.58
CA VAL A 77 12.84 1.73 -9.12
C VAL A 77 11.94 0.65 -8.56
N MET A 78 10.67 0.63 -8.96
CA MET A 78 9.66 -0.25 -8.37
C MET A 78 9.83 -1.69 -8.84
N ASN A 79 9.85 -1.96 -10.15
CA ASN A 79 10.00 -3.33 -10.67
C ASN A 79 11.22 -4.08 -10.11
N PRO A 80 12.43 -3.49 -10.04
CA PRO A 80 13.58 -4.18 -9.46
C PRO A 80 13.45 -4.50 -7.97
N ARG A 81 12.64 -3.73 -7.23
CA ARG A 81 12.34 -3.97 -5.81
C ARG A 81 11.26 -5.03 -5.62
N GLY A 82 10.29 -5.06 -6.52
CA GLY A 82 9.06 -5.83 -6.37
C GLY A 82 8.21 -5.37 -5.18
N LEU A 83 7.08 -6.05 -4.98
CA LEU A 83 6.11 -5.72 -3.93
C LEU A 83 6.70 -5.85 -2.51
N SER A 84 7.40 -6.95 -2.24
CA SER A 84 8.03 -7.19 -0.93
C SER A 84 9.15 -6.20 -0.62
N GLY A 85 9.93 -5.80 -1.63
CA GLY A 85 10.94 -4.75 -1.47
C GLY A 85 10.32 -3.40 -1.14
N LEU A 86 9.19 -3.05 -1.76
CA LEU A 86 8.45 -1.83 -1.38
C LEU A 86 7.83 -1.90 0.01
N ALA A 87 7.42 -3.09 0.48
CA ALA A 87 6.95 -3.25 1.85
C ALA A 87 8.08 -2.95 2.84
N VAL A 88 9.29 -3.46 2.59
CA VAL A 88 10.49 -3.14 3.35
C VAL A 88 10.82 -1.65 3.29
N ASP A 89 10.81 -1.03 2.11
CA ASP A 89 11.04 0.41 1.96
C ASP A 89 9.97 1.23 2.71
N THR A 90 8.74 0.74 2.81
CA THR A 90 7.67 1.38 3.56
C THR A 90 7.97 1.37 5.06
N LEU A 91 8.41 0.24 5.62
CA LEU A 91 8.82 0.16 7.02
C LEU A 91 10.00 1.12 7.32
N ASP A 92 10.94 1.23 6.39
CA ASP A 92 12.11 2.09 6.54
C ASP A 92 11.80 3.59 6.45
N ASN A 93 10.83 3.98 5.62
CA ASN A 93 10.64 5.37 5.22
C ASN A 93 9.28 5.97 5.59
N SER A 94 8.38 5.18 6.19
CA SER A 94 7.01 5.59 6.54
C SER A 94 6.63 5.25 7.98
N GLY A 95 7.61 5.14 8.88
CA GLY A 95 7.37 4.72 10.26
C GLY A 95 6.35 5.61 11.00
N ALA A 96 6.39 6.92 10.79
CA ALA A 96 5.45 7.84 11.44
C ALA A 96 4.01 7.59 10.99
N GLU A 97 3.80 7.39 9.68
CA GLU A 97 2.51 7.09 9.09
C GLU A 97 2.03 5.67 9.46
N VAL A 98 2.94 4.69 9.55
CA VAL A 98 2.60 3.36 10.07
C VAL A 98 2.13 3.45 11.52
N ALA A 99 2.84 4.20 12.37
CA ALA A 99 2.44 4.39 13.77
C ALA A 99 1.09 5.12 13.88
N GLU A 100 0.84 6.13 13.05
CA GLU A 100 -0.46 6.82 12.97
C GLU A 100 -1.60 5.86 12.61
N ALA A 101 -1.40 4.99 11.61
CA ALA A 101 -2.37 3.98 11.23
C ALA A 101 -2.65 3.00 12.36
N LEU A 102 -1.60 2.52 13.06
CA LEU A 102 -1.77 1.63 14.21
C LEU A 102 -2.50 2.31 15.38
N ARG A 103 -2.23 3.60 15.63
CA ARG A 103 -2.89 4.37 16.69
C ARG A 103 -4.40 4.50 16.48
N CYS A 104 -4.85 4.59 15.23
CA CYS A 104 -6.28 4.64 14.91
C CYS A 104 -7.06 3.44 15.51
N LEU A 105 -6.43 2.27 15.69
CA LEU A 105 -7.07 1.08 16.23
C LEU A 105 -7.19 1.08 17.76
N VAL A 106 -6.37 1.86 18.46
CA VAL A 106 -6.33 1.91 19.94
C VAL A 106 -6.96 3.17 20.52
N GLU A 107 -7.23 4.17 19.68
CA GLU A 107 -7.98 5.38 20.08
C GLU A 107 -9.41 5.03 20.54
N PRO A 108 -9.97 5.77 21.53
CA PRO A 108 -11.36 5.62 21.91
C PRO A 108 -12.31 5.80 20.72
N GLY A 109 -13.14 4.80 20.45
CA GLY A 109 -14.06 4.79 19.29
C GLY A 109 -13.40 4.40 17.97
N GLY A 110 -12.13 3.97 17.98
CA GLY A 110 -11.41 3.49 16.80
C GLY A 110 -11.92 2.15 16.25
N LEU A 111 -12.65 1.38 17.06
CA LEU A 111 -13.23 0.09 16.68
C LEU A 111 -14.77 0.13 16.68
N PRO A 112 -15.45 -0.61 15.78
CA PRO A 112 -14.88 -1.44 14.71
C PRO A 112 -14.26 -0.60 13.58
N VAL A 113 -13.20 -1.13 12.94
CA VAL A 113 -12.42 -0.43 11.91
C VAL A 113 -12.43 -1.17 10.58
N LEU A 114 -12.43 -0.42 9.48
CA LEU A 114 -12.15 -0.91 8.13
C LEU A 114 -10.83 -0.28 7.64
N VAL A 115 -9.80 -1.10 7.46
CA VAL A 115 -8.53 -0.65 6.87
C VAL A 115 -8.55 -0.95 5.38
N HIS A 116 -8.37 0.07 4.54
CA HIS A 116 -8.34 -0.10 3.09
C HIS A 116 -7.29 0.79 2.43
N CYS A 117 -6.96 0.47 1.18
CA CYS A 117 -6.19 1.33 0.30
C CYS A 117 -6.87 1.36 -1.07
N THR A 118 -6.13 1.42 -2.17
CA THR A 118 -6.72 1.36 -3.53
C THR A 118 -7.23 -0.04 -3.85
N GLN A 119 -6.41 -1.08 -3.65
CA GLN A 119 -6.76 -2.48 -3.94
C GLN A 119 -6.89 -3.34 -2.67
N GLY A 120 -6.72 -2.75 -1.49
CA GLY A 120 -6.79 -3.50 -0.22
C GLY A 120 -5.65 -4.51 0.01
N LYS A 121 -4.63 -4.57 -0.85
CA LYS A 121 -3.59 -5.61 -0.84
C LYS A 121 -2.30 -5.20 -0.14
N ASP A 122 -1.56 -4.23 -0.68
CA ASP A 122 -0.17 -3.98 -0.26
C ASP A 122 -0.06 -3.08 0.98
N ARG A 123 -0.51 -1.82 0.87
CA ARG A 123 -0.47 -0.86 2.00
C ARG A 123 -1.36 -1.31 3.16
N THR A 124 -2.54 -1.83 2.83
CA THR A 124 -3.43 -2.48 3.81
C THR A 124 -2.75 -3.70 4.43
N GLY A 125 -2.15 -4.56 3.60
CA GLY A 125 -1.44 -5.75 4.05
C GLY A 125 -0.32 -5.43 5.05
N ILE A 126 0.49 -4.40 4.82
CA ILE A 126 1.55 -4.00 5.77
C ILE A 126 0.97 -3.70 7.16
N ILE A 127 -0.12 -2.93 7.23
CA ILE A 127 -0.77 -2.59 8.51
C ILE A 127 -1.37 -3.84 9.17
N VAL A 128 -2.09 -4.66 8.40
CA VAL A 128 -2.71 -5.89 8.90
C VAL A 128 -1.66 -6.90 9.38
N ILE A 129 -0.56 -7.07 8.65
CA ILE A 129 0.58 -7.92 9.04
C ILE A 129 1.13 -7.46 10.39
N LEU A 130 1.41 -6.16 10.56
CA LEU A 130 1.93 -5.63 11.83
C LEU A 130 0.95 -5.85 12.99
N VAL A 131 -0.35 -5.60 12.78
CA VAL A 131 -1.39 -5.87 13.79
C VAL A 131 -1.38 -7.34 14.19
N LEU A 132 -1.43 -8.27 13.23
CA LEU A 132 -1.45 -9.70 13.51
C LEU A 132 -0.17 -10.18 14.19
N MET A 133 1.00 -9.63 13.82
CA MET A 133 2.26 -9.90 14.50
C MET A 133 2.26 -9.40 15.95
N ILE A 134 1.69 -8.20 16.23
CA ILE A 134 1.54 -7.67 17.59
C ILE A 134 0.64 -8.60 18.44
N LEU A 135 -0.40 -9.15 17.84
CA LEU A 135 -1.31 -10.12 18.47
C LEU A 135 -0.69 -11.53 18.65
N GLY A 136 0.54 -11.75 18.17
CA GLY A 136 1.23 -13.03 18.30
C GLY A 136 0.70 -14.12 17.37
N VAL A 137 -0.01 -13.75 16.29
CA VAL A 137 -0.52 -14.70 15.31
C VAL A 137 0.65 -15.36 14.56
N PRO A 138 0.65 -16.70 14.39
CA PRO A 138 1.73 -17.39 13.67
C PRO A 138 1.90 -16.88 12.23
N LEU A 139 3.15 -16.70 11.78
CA LEU A 139 3.45 -16.16 10.44
C LEU A 139 2.73 -16.91 9.30
N ALA A 140 2.58 -18.24 9.41
CA ALA A 140 1.86 -19.03 8.41
C ALA A 140 0.37 -18.68 8.30
N ALA A 141 -0.27 -18.29 9.41
CA ALA A 141 -1.67 -17.83 9.40
C ALA A 141 -1.78 -16.42 8.81
N ILE A 142 -0.81 -15.54 9.11
CA ILE A 142 -0.70 -14.21 8.49
C ILE A 142 -0.51 -14.33 6.98
N GLU A 143 0.35 -15.25 6.53
CA GLU A 143 0.59 -15.51 5.11
C GLU A 143 -0.68 -16.03 4.43
N HIS A 144 -1.42 -16.93 5.08
CA HIS A 144 -2.70 -17.40 4.57
C HIS A 144 -3.70 -16.26 4.39
N ASP A 145 -3.89 -15.43 5.42
CA ASP A 145 -4.78 -14.26 5.38
C ASP A 145 -4.41 -13.31 4.24
N TYR A 146 -3.14 -12.92 4.14
CA TYR A 146 -2.65 -12.04 3.08
C TYR A 146 -2.96 -12.59 1.68
N ARG A 147 -2.79 -13.91 1.48
CA ARG A 147 -3.04 -14.58 0.20
C ARG A 147 -4.51 -14.61 -0.21
N LEU A 148 -5.46 -14.50 0.72
CA LEU A 148 -6.88 -14.39 0.36
C LEU A 148 -7.19 -13.13 -0.46
N SER A 149 -6.31 -12.12 -0.43
CA SER A 149 -6.43 -10.92 -1.27
C SER A 149 -6.42 -11.24 -2.77
N ASP A 150 -5.71 -12.29 -3.21
CA ASP A 150 -5.70 -12.69 -4.63
C ASP A 150 -7.09 -13.18 -5.09
N GLU A 151 -7.78 -13.93 -4.23
CA GLU A 151 -9.14 -14.42 -4.51
C GLU A 151 -10.12 -13.25 -4.60
N GLY A 152 -10.05 -12.32 -3.65
CA GLY A 152 -10.89 -11.12 -3.62
C GLY A 152 -10.71 -10.20 -4.84
N LEU A 153 -9.55 -10.26 -5.50
CA LEU A 153 -9.21 -9.40 -6.64
C LEU A 153 -9.23 -10.14 -7.99
N ALA A 154 -9.68 -11.40 -8.02
CA ALA A 154 -9.65 -12.24 -9.21
C ALA A 154 -10.53 -11.68 -10.35
N SER A 155 -11.71 -11.14 -10.04
CA SER A 155 -12.65 -10.60 -11.03
C SER A 155 -12.15 -9.33 -11.74
N GLU A 156 -11.19 -8.62 -11.14
CA GLU A 156 -10.66 -7.36 -11.65
C GLU A 156 -9.25 -7.51 -12.24
N LYS A 157 -8.72 -8.74 -12.31
CA LYS A 157 -7.32 -9.00 -12.64
C LYS A 157 -6.90 -8.42 -14.00
N GLU A 158 -7.70 -8.65 -15.04
CA GLU A 158 -7.38 -8.20 -16.41
C GLU A 158 -7.34 -6.67 -16.52
N GLN A 159 -8.30 -5.99 -15.90
CA GLN A 159 -8.32 -4.52 -15.85
C GLN A 159 -7.10 -3.98 -15.09
N ARG A 160 -6.77 -4.56 -13.94
CA ARG A 160 -5.62 -4.12 -13.14
C ARG A 160 -4.30 -4.32 -13.88
N ILE A 161 -4.14 -5.40 -14.64
CA ILE A 161 -2.96 -5.62 -15.49
C ILE A 161 -2.81 -4.48 -16.51
N ALA A 162 -3.89 -4.06 -17.15
CA ALA A 162 -3.86 -2.93 -18.09
C ALA A 162 -3.40 -1.63 -17.40
N GLU A 163 -3.98 -1.29 -16.25
CA GLU A 163 -3.63 -0.09 -15.48
C GLU A 163 -2.16 -0.11 -14.99
N ILE A 164 -1.69 -1.28 -14.54
CA ILE A 164 -0.31 -1.50 -14.08
C ILE A 164 0.69 -1.29 -15.22
N HIS A 165 0.37 -1.74 -16.44
CA HIS A 165 1.22 -1.53 -17.60
C HIS A 165 1.32 -0.06 -18.01
N GLU A 166 0.24 0.72 -17.87
CA GLU A 166 0.27 2.16 -18.18
C GLU A 166 1.28 2.92 -17.31
N ILE A 167 1.47 2.50 -16.06
CA ILE A 167 2.46 3.06 -15.13
C ILE A 167 3.80 2.32 -15.12
N GLY A 168 4.08 1.53 -16.16
CA GLY A 168 5.39 0.90 -16.37
C GLY A 168 5.73 -0.25 -15.42
N LEU A 169 4.72 -0.83 -14.77
CA LEU A 169 4.88 -1.98 -13.88
C LEU A 169 4.61 -3.30 -14.62
N THR A 170 5.12 -4.41 -14.08
CA THR A 170 4.93 -5.77 -14.62
C THR A 170 3.66 -6.44 -14.07
N GLU A 171 3.20 -7.52 -14.70
CA GLU A 171 2.01 -8.26 -14.26
C GLU A 171 2.12 -8.82 -12.81
N GLU A 172 3.34 -8.99 -12.30
CA GLU A 172 3.60 -9.42 -10.92
C GLU A 172 2.97 -8.48 -9.88
N TRP A 173 2.71 -7.22 -10.25
CA TRP A 173 2.05 -6.23 -9.39
C TRP A 173 0.53 -6.46 -9.27
N ALA A 174 -0.06 -7.27 -10.15
CA ALA A 174 -1.49 -7.56 -10.14
C ALA A 174 -1.86 -8.64 -9.11
N VAL A 175 -0.88 -9.37 -8.57
CA VAL A 175 -1.05 -10.47 -7.61
C VAL A 175 -0.35 -10.17 -6.28
N VAL A 176 -0.69 -10.88 -5.21
CA VAL A 176 -0.01 -10.76 -3.92
C VAL A 176 1.47 -11.13 -4.02
N ALA A 177 2.32 -10.50 -3.20
CA ALA A 177 3.73 -10.83 -3.20
C ALA A 177 3.96 -12.21 -2.54
N PRO A 178 4.60 -13.18 -3.21
CA PRO A 178 4.72 -14.55 -2.69
C PRO A 178 5.56 -14.63 -1.41
N ASN A 179 6.44 -13.65 -1.17
CA ASN A 179 7.34 -13.60 -0.02
C ASN A 179 7.08 -12.40 0.89
N MET A 180 5.88 -11.80 0.86
CA MET A 180 5.55 -10.61 1.66
C MET A 180 5.87 -10.81 3.15
N ILE A 181 5.33 -11.88 3.74
CA ILE A 181 5.43 -12.13 5.18
C ILE A 181 6.87 -12.46 5.59
N PRO A 182 7.59 -13.38 4.92
CA PRO A 182 9.00 -13.61 5.20
C PRO A 182 9.89 -12.37 5.02
N ALA A 183 9.61 -11.53 4.02
CA ALA A 183 10.38 -10.31 3.79
C ALA A 183 10.15 -9.28 4.90
N VAL A 184 8.90 -9.05 5.31
CA VAL A 184 8.57 -8.15 6.41
C VAL A 184 9.17 -8.66 7.73
N ALA A 185 8.91 -9.92 8.09
CA ALA A 185 9.42 -10.49 9.35
C ALA A 185 10.96 -10.51 9.38
N GLY A 186 11.60 -10.98 8.31
CA GLY A 186 13.05 -11.01 8.20
C GLY A 186 13.70 -9.62 8.23
N HIS A 187 13.05 -8.60 7.66
CA HIS A 187 13.52 -7.23 7.73
C HIS A 187 13.41 -6.65 9.14
N LEU A 188 12.27 -6.87 9.82
CA LEU A 188 12.09 -6.44 11.21
C LEU A 188 13.18 -7.04 12.12
N ASP A 189 13.45 -8.34 12.00
CA ASP A 189 14.49 -9.02 12.78
C ASP A 189 15.88 -8.50 12.44
N SER A 190 16.26 -8.50 11.16
CA SER A 190 17.64 -8.17 10.75
C SER A 190 18.00 -6.69 10.86
N ARG A 191 17.06 -5.77 10.59
CA ARG A 191 17.33 -4.33 10.56
C ARG A 191 17.09 -3.64 11.90
N TYR A 192 16.06 -4.07 12.62
CA TYR A 192 15.59 -3.41 13.83
C TYR A 192 15.83 -4.23 15.10
N GLY A 193 16.19 -5.51 14.99
CA GLY A 193 16.32 -6.41 16.14
C GLY A 193 14.99 -7.03 16.58
N GLY A 194 13.96 -6.98 15.73
CA GLY A 194 12.64 -7.57 15.97
C GLY A 194 11.50 -6.55 15.89
N LEU A 195 10.27 -7.07 15.96
CA LEU A 195 9.04 -6.29 15.88
C LEU A 195 8.96 -5.20 16.96
N GLU A 196 9.20 -5.56 18.22
CA GLU A 196 9.06 -4.63 19.36
C GLU A 196 10.01 -3.42 19.21
N SER A 197 11.27 -3.68 18.83
CA SER A 197 12.27 -2.62 18.57
C SER A 197 11.90 -1.73 17.37
N TYR A 198 11.26 -2.28 16.35
CA TYR A 198 10.70 -1.47 15.25
C TYR A 198 9.55 -0.58 15.75
N LEU A 199 8.62 -1.13 16.53
CA LEU A 199 7.48 -0.39 17.08
C LEU A 199 7.93 0.74 18.02
N ASP A 200 8.91 0.48 18.89
CA ASP A 200 9.60 1.51 19.68
C ASP A 200 10.17 2.62 18.79
N ARG A 201 10.88 2.22 17.72
CA ARG A 201 11.56 3.15 16.81
C ARG A 201 10.60 4.09 16.09
N ILE A 202 9.40 3.61 15.75
CA ILE A 202 8.36 4.43 15.10
C ILE A 202 7.44 5.15 16.11
N GLY A 203 7.66 4.93 17.41
CA GLY A 203 6.93 5.57 18.49
C GLY A 203 5.56 4.97 18.77
N PHE A 204 5.37 3.67 18.52
CA PHE A 204 4.19 2.92 18.97
C PHE A 204 4.55 2.18 20.26
N SER A 205 4.15 2.75 21.39
CA SER A 205 4.59 2.38 22.75
C SER A 205 4.14 0.99 23.19
N ASP A 206 4.76 0.47 24.24
CA ASP A 206 4.37 -0.80 24.87
C ASP A 206 2.92 -0.75 25.38
N ASP A 207 2.49 0.39 25.93
CA ASP A 207 1.11 0.60 26.40
C ASP A 207 0.11 0.55 25.23
N GLU A 208 0.42 1.16 24.09
CA GLU A 208 -0.42 1.09 22.89
C GLU A 208 -0.47 -0.35 22.32
N ARG A 209 0.66 -1.08 22.33
CA ARG A 209 0.70 -2.50 21.94
C ARG A 209 -0.14 -3.37 22.87
N ALA A 210 -0.02 -3.19 24.18
CA ALA A 210 -0.82 -3.88 25.17
C ALA A 210 -2.31 -3.59 24.98
N ARG A 211 -2.65 -2.32 24.75
CA ARG A 211 -4.03 -1.90 24.48
C ARG A 211 -4.59 -2.53 23.21
N LEU A 212 -3.80 -2.60 22.15
CA LEU A 212 -4.21 -3.27 20.92
C LEU A 212 -4.51 -4.76 21.16
N ARG A 213 -3.66 -5.44 21.94
CA ARG A 213 -3.90 -6.83 22.36
C ARG A 213 -5.18 -6.96 23.16
N GLU A 214 -5.43 -6.12 24.15
CA GLU A 214 -6.68 -6.14 24.93
C GLU A 214 -7.94 -5.92 24.09
N LEU A 215 -7.84 -5.08 23.06
CA LEU A 215 -9.00 -4.74 22.22
C LEU A 215 -9.35 -5.82 21.19
N LEU A 216 -8.35 -6.58 20.72
CA LEU A 216 -8.50 -7.51 19.59
C LEU A 216 -8.26 -8.97 19.94
N ALA A 217 -7.52 -9.28 21.01
CA ALA A 217 -7.41 -10.64 21.52
C ALA A 217 -8.58 -10.90 22.48
N TYR A 218 -9.40 -11.88 22.13
CA TYR A 218 -10.55 -12.35 22.94
C TYR A 218 -10.15 -12.80 24.34
#